data_AF-A0A412Y7N2-F1
#
_entry.id   AF-A0A412Y7N2-F1
#
_cell.length_a   1.000
_cell.length_b   1.000
_cell.length_c   1.000
_cell.angle_alpha   90.00
_cell.angle_beta   90.00
_cell.angle_gamma   90.00
#
_symmetry.space_group_name_H-M   'P 1'
#
loop_
_entity.id
_entity.type
_entity.pdbx_description
1 polymer ?
#
loop_
_entity_poly.entity_id
_entity_poly.type
_entity_poly.pdbx_seq_one_letter_code
_entity_poly.pdbx_strand_id
1 'polypeptide(L)'
;MKRWWLLGIFGLLVALHGSAQQVIYANLKELVEDRGDTLSTLKIEKRSKNQILLMGGADYRVSVDDNPGLCRYLKSRCYAVRADSALYVNCKKVRYKRFRFGGWYAPAIWIQGKIYFYAQPVGSVAASTTQPADATKLGGDVGTAIAASGLVNARVYYELNPETGKVEFVGKDKMLQLLKNEPELLNAFLQESSESAEVTGKYLLRLK
;
A
#
# COMPACT_ATOMS: atom_id res chain seq x y z
N MET A 1 -48.28 19.41 20.10
CA MET A 1 -46.90 19.92 19.95
C MET A 1 -45.85 18.96 20.55
N LYS A 2 -45.72 17.71 20.03
CA LYS A 2 -44.73 16.73 20.54
C LYS A 2 -44.09 15.82 19.47
N ARG A 3 -44.57 15.83 18.22
CA ARG A 3 -44.06 14.96 17.13
C ARG A 3 -42.91 15.56 16.33
N TRP A 4 -42.82 16.88 16.24
CA TRP A 4 -41.76 17.55 15.46
C TRP A 4 -40.41 17.62 16.17
N TRP A 5 -40.39 17.59 17.51
CA TRP A 5 -39.14 17.51 18.27
C TRP A 5 -38.42 16.16 18.12
N LEU A 6 -39.17 15.06 18.01
CA LEU A 6 -38.60 13.72 17.83
C LEU A 6 -37.91 13.54 16.46
N LEU A 7 -38.44 14.18 15.41
CA LEU A 7 -37.84 14.18 14.07
C LEU A 7 -36.55 15.01 14.02
N GLY A 8 -36.47 16.12 14.77
CA GLY A 8 -35.24 16.91 14.91
C GLY A 8 -34.12 16.13 15.63
N ILE A 9 -34.46 15.33 16.63
CA ILE A 9 -33.51 14.48 17.36
C ILE A 9 -33.02 13.31 16.47
N PHE A 10 -33.88 12.72 15.65
CA PHE A 10 -33.50 11.64 14.73
C PHE A 10 -32.59 12.14 13.59
N GLY A 11 -32.83 13.36 13.08
CA GLY A 11 -31.94 14.01 12.10
C GLY A 11 -30.55 14.36 12.66
N LEU A 12 -30.47 14.75 13.95
CA LEU A 12 -29.22 15.01 14.65
C LEU A 12 -28.41 13.74 14.95
N LEU A 13 -29.07 12.60 15.20
CA LEU A 13 -28.39 11.31 15.44
C LEU A 13 -27.78 10.68 14.16
N VAL A 14 -28.39 10.92 12.99
CA VAL A 14 -27.85 10.48 11.70
C VAL A 14 -26.66 11.33 11.25
N ALA A 15 -26.61 12.62 11.64
CA ALA A 15 -25.52 13.53 11.30
C ALA A 15 -24.23 13.34 12.14
N LEU A 16 -24.30 12.59 13.24
CA LEU A 16 -23.22 12.52 14.25
C LEU A 16 -22.48 11.18 14.34
N HIS A 17 -22.74 10.22 13.46
CA HIS A 17 -21.94 8.99 13.37
C HIS A 17 -20.98 9.00 12.17
N GLY A 18 -20.27 10.12 12.00
CA GLY A 18 -18.98 10.13 11.31
C GLY A 18 -17.89 9.53 12.19
N SER A 19 -18.16 8.39 12.84
CA SER A 19 -17.08 7.64 13.49
C SER A 19 -16.17 7.14 12.38
N ALA A 20 -14.89 7.48 12.47
CA ALA A 20 -13.82 6.90 11.67
C ALA A 20 -14.05 5.39 11.50
N GLN A 21 -14.57 4.95 10.35
CA GLN A 21 -14.93 3.56 10.17
C GLN A 21 -13.65 2.78 9.88
N GLN A 22 -13.24 1.99 10.85
CA GLN A 22 -12.04 1.19 10.78
C GLN A 22 -12.44 -0.25 10.54
N VAL A 23 -12.02 -0.80 9.40
CA VAL A 23 -12.41 -2.13 8.94
C VAL A 23 -11.17 -2.97 8.74
N ILE A 24 -11.19 -4.21 9.23
CA ILE A 24 -10.17 -5.20 8.99
C ILE A 24 -10.71 -6.28 8.06
N TYR A 25 -9.88 -6.72 7.14
CA TYR A 25 -10.23 -7.78 6.18
C TYR A 25 -9.30 -8.97 6.43
N ALA A 26 -9.86 -10.16 6.64
CA ALA A 26 -9.09 -11.37 6.93
C ALA A 26 -8.43 -11.96 5.69
N ASN A 27 -9.02 -11.73 4.51
CA ASN A 27 -8.56 -12.24 3.22
C ASN A 27 -8.94 -11.29 2.07
N LEU A 28 -8.44 -11.60 0.87
CA LEU A 28 -8.70 -10.80 -0.34
C LEU A 28 -10.18 -10.78 -0.73
N LYS A 29 -10.90 -11.90 -0.57
CA LYS A 29 -12.31 -11.99 -0.93
C LYS A 29 -13.15 -11.01 -0.10
N GLU A 30 -12.94 -10.98 1.21
CA GLU A 30 -13.61 -10.02 2.10
C GLU A 30 -13.28 -8.57 1.75
N LEU A 31 -12.03 -8.29 1.36
CA LEU A 31 -11.64 -6.95 0.90
C LEU A 31 -12.37 -6.54 -0.38
N VAL A 32 -12.55 -7.48 -1.33
CA VAL A 32 -13.23 -7.22 -2.60
C VAL A 32 -14.74 -7.04 -2.43
N GLU A 33 -15.35 -7.84 -1.55
CA GLU A 33 -16.79 -7.78 -1.26
C GLU A 33 -17.15 -6.70 -0.22
N ASP A 34 -16.16 -5.98 0.30
CA ASP A 34 -16.25 -5.05 1.41
C ASP A 34 -16.96 -5.60 2.67
N ARG A 35 -16.68 -6.88 2.98
CA ARG A 35 -17.27 -7.63 4.11
C ARG A 35 -16.25 -7.85 5.23
N GLY A 36 -15.68 -6.77 5.76
CA GLY A 36 -14.70 -6.82 6.85
C GLY A 36 -15.31 -6.59 8.24
N ASP A 37 -14.55 -6.91 9.28
CA ASP A 37 -14.92 -6.66 10.67
C ASP A 37 -14.62 -5.21 11.04
N THR A 38 -15.57 -4.53 11.70
CA THR A 38 -15.37 -3.14 12.16
C THR A 38 -14.72 -3.12 13.55
N LEU A 39 -13.78 -2.21 13.74
CA LEU A 39 -13.12 -1.93 15.02
C LEU A 39 -13.38 -0.47 15.44
N SER A 40 -13.34 -0.23 16.76
CA SER A 40 -13.48 1.12 17.31
C SER A 40 -12.21 1.96 17.17
N THR A 41 -11.04 1.32 17.29
CA THR A 41 -9.75 2.02 17.35
C THR A 41 -8.60 1.19 16.77
N LEU A 42 -7.86 1.79 15.85
CA LEU A 42 -6.69 1.29 15.15
C LEU A 42 -5.64 2.40 15.17
N LYS A 43 -4.44 2.05 15.59
CA LYS A 43 -3.26 2.90 15.46
C LYS A 43 -2.50 2.52 14.22
N ILE A 44 -2.40 3.45 13.27
CA ILE A 44 -1.63 3.30 12.04
C ILE A 44 -0.43 4.24 12.11
N GLU A 45 0.75 3.68 12.32
CA GLU A 45 1.97 4.44 12.54
C GLU A 45 2.97 4.20 11.41
N LYS A 46 3.46 5.28 10.80
CA LYS A 46 4.57 5.19 9.84
C LYS A 46 5.84 4.86 10.61
N ARG A 47 6.51 3.79 10.19
CA ARG A 47 7.77 3.31 10.78
C ARG A 47 8.91 4.25 10.43
N SER A 48 9.88 4.36 11.34
CA SER A 48 11.09 5.14 11.09
C SER A 48 11.99 4.45 10.06
N LYS A 49 12.83 5.23 9.37
CA LYS A 49 13.82 4.70 8.42
C LYS A 49 14.71 3.64 9.07
N ASN A 50 15.15 3.85 10.31
CA ASN A 50 15.98 2.88 11.05
C ASN A 50 15.21 1.58 11.34
N GLN A 51 13.93 1.66 11.70
CA GLN A 51 13.11 0.46 11.89
C GLN A 51 12.96 -0.32 10.58
N ILE A 52 12.78 0.37 9.45
CA ILE A 52 12.65 -0.27 8.14
C ILE A 52 13.99 -0.89 7.72
N LEU A 53 15.11 -0.19 7.92
CA LEU A 53 16.46 -0.68 7.63
C LEU A 53 16.79 -1.95 8.43
N LEU A 54 16.51 -1.96 9.73
CA LEU A 54 16.91 -3.05 10.62
C LEU A 54 15.97 -4.27 10.58
N MET A 55 14.67 -4.05 10.36
CA MET A 55 13.65 -5.11 10.48
C MET A 55 12.97 -5.44 9.15
N GLY A 56 13.29 -4.69 8.07
CA GLY A 56 12.70 -4.83 6.74
C GLY A 56 11.19 -4.57 6.69
N GLY A 57 10.58 -4.92 5.56
CA GLY A 57 9.14 -4.88 5.33
C GLY A 57 8.59 -3.49 5.02
N ALA A 58 7.26 -3.38 5.05
CA ALA A 58 6.55 -2.18 4.61
C ALA A 58 6.49 -1.06 5.66
N ASP A 59 5.88 0.06 5.26
CA ASP A 59 6.06 1.35 5.92
C ASP A 59 5.21 1.54 7.17
N TYR A 60 4.06 0.88 7.28
CA TYR A 60 3.09 1.16 8.33
C TYR A 60 2.91 -0.01 9.28
N ARG A 61 2.96 0.28 10.57
CA ARG A 61 2.53 -0.61 11.65
C ARG A 61 1.06 -0.35 11.94
N VAL A 62 0.29 -1.43 12.07
CA VAL A 62 -1.11 -1.37 12.54
C VAL A 62 -1.20 -2.11 13.87
N SER A 63 -1.79 -1.48 14.88
CA SER A 63 -1.95 -2.02 16.23
C SER A 63 -3.20 -1.50 16.93
N VAL A 64 -3.55 -2.10 18.06
CA VAL A 64 -4.63 -1.69 18.95
C VAL A 64 -4.08 -1.67 20.38
N ASP A 65 -4.50 -0.69 21.17
CA ASP A 65 -4.08 -0.59 22.57
C ASP A 65 -4.66 -1.73 23.40
N ASP A 66 -3.89 -2.17 24.41
CA ASP A 66 -4.30 -3.16 25.41
C ASP A 66 -4.85 -4.49 24.86
N ASN A 67 -4.59 -4.81 23.59
CA ASN A 67 -5.04 -6.04 22.95
C ASN A 67 -3.90 -6.74 22.18
N PRO A 68 -2.99 -7.43 22.88
CA PRO A 68 -1.86 -8.12 22.26
C PRO A 68 -2.29 -9.27 21.33
N GLY A 69 -3.45 -9.89 21.60
CA GLY A 69 -4.03 -10.93 20.75
C GLY A 69 -4.40 -10.39 19.36
N LEU A 70 -5.13 -9.27 19.34
CA LEU A 70 -5.51 -8.59 18.10
C LEU A 70 -4.30 -8.01 17.37
N CYS A 71 -3.32 -7.44 18.09
CA CYS A 71 -2.07 -6.99 17.48
C CYS A 71 -1.31 -8.13 16.78
N ARG A 72 -1.30 -9.33 17.37
CA ARG A 72 -0.72 -10.53 16.74
C ARG A 72 -1.50 -10.93 15.48
N TYR A 73 -2.83 -10.86 15.52
CA TYR A 73 -3.68 -11.11 14.36
C TYR A 73 -3.42 -10.11 13.23
N LEU A 74 -3.43 -8.81 13.52
CA LEU A 74 -3.15 -7.73 12.56
C LEU A 74 -1.79 -7.94 11.89
N LYS A 75 -0.74 -8.18 12.68
CA LYS A 75 0.62 -8.38 12.15
C LYS A 75 0.76 -9.60 11.24
N SER A 76 0.01 -10.69 11.47
CA SER A 76 0.33 -12.01 10.90
C SER A 76 -0.75 -12.65 10.03
N ARG A 77 -2.02 -12.34 10.28
CA ARG A 77 -3.17 -13.02 9.66
C ARG A 77 -4.00 -12.08 8.80
N CYS A 78 -4.28 -10.87 9.31
CA CYS A 78 -5.05 -9.84 8.62
C CYS A 78 -4.47 -9.53 7.24
N TYR A 79 -5.35 -9.44 6.25
CA TYR A 79 -5.02 -9.18 4.86
C TYR A 79 -4.89 -7.71 4.54
N ALA A 80 -5.88 -6.92 4.96
CA ALA A 80 -5.89 -5.48 4.72
C ALA A 80 -6.66 -4.77 5.83
N VAL A 81 -6.43 -3.48 5.93
CA VAL A 81 -7.10 -2.59 6.88
C VAL A 81 -7.54 -1.34 6.13
N ARG A 82 -8.77 -0.92 6.34
CA ARG A 82 -9.25 0.41 5.98
C ARG A 82 -9.38 1.22 7.25
N ALA A 83 -8.79 2.40 7.28
CA ALA A 83 -9.03 3.39 8.31
C ALA A 83 -9.44 4.67 7.60
N ASP A 84 -10.67 5.13 7.89
CA ASP A 84 -11.30 6.22 7.15
C ASP A 84 -11.36 5.90 5.64
N SER A 85 -10.83 6.79 4.81
CA SER A 85 -10.72 6.60 3.37
C SER A 85 -9.42 5.91 2.93
N ALA A 86 -8.50 5.61 3.85
CA ALA A 86 -7.19 5.05 3.54
C ALA A 86 -7.19 3.53 3.64
N LEU A 87 -6.67 2.87 2.59
CA LEU A 87 -6.53 1.42 2.53
C LEU A 87 -5.06 1.04 2.72
N TYR A 88 -4.84 -0.03 3.46
CA TYR A 88 -3.52 -0.59 3.74
C TYR A 88 -3.53 -2.10 3.54
N VAL A 89 -2.63 -2.61 2.70
CA VAL A 89 -2.49 -4.05 2.45
C VAL A 89 -1.32 -4.59 3.28
N ASN A 90 -1.53 -5.73 3.94
CA ASN A 90 -0.48 -6.42 4.67
C ASN A 90 0.48 -7.07 3.66
N CYS A 91 1.70 -6.56 3.57
CA CYS A 91 2.73 -7.06 2.67
C CYS A 91 3.11 -8.52 2.95
N LYS A 92 2.84 -9.05 4.15
CA LYS A 92 3.06 -10.46 4.48
C LYS A 92 2.13 -11.40 3.72
N LYS A 93 1.00 -10.88 3.27
CA LYS A 93 -0.12 -11.63 2.66
C LYS A 93 -0.10 -11.61 1.14
N VAL A 94 0.76 -10.78 0.54
CA VAL A 94 0.95 -10.67 -0.91
C VAL A 94 2.36 -11.09 -1.31
N ARG A 95 2.53 -11.52 -2.57
CA ARG A 95 3.83 -11.93 -3.11
C ARG A 95 3.94 -11.50 -4.57
N TYR A 96 5.11 -11.00 -4.94
CA TYR A 96 5.46 -10.77 -6.33
C TYR A 96 6.24 -11.98 -6.86
N LYS A 97 5.62 -12.74 -7.77
CA LYS A 97 6.14 -14.04 -8.21
C LYS A 97 6.44 -14.91 -6.97
N ARG A 98 7.67 -15.42 -6.82
CA ARG A 98 8.11 -16.19 -5.65
C ARG A 98 8.58 -15.34 -4.46
N PHE A 99 8.71 -14.02 -4.62
CA PHE A 99 9.33 -13.14 -3.63
C PHE A 99 8.31 -12.59 -2.63
N ARG A 100 8.70 -12.54 -1.35
CA ARG A 100 7.90 -12.02 -0.26
C ARG A 100 8.29 -10.56 0.01
N PHE A 101 7.30 -9.72 0.30
CA PHE A 101 7.53 -8.31 0.66
C PHE A 101 7.95 -8.10 2.12
N GLY A 102 7.76 -9.10 2.99
CA GLY A 102 8.05 -9.01 4.42
C GLY A 102 6.82 -8.65 5.24
N GLY A 103 7.03 -8.21 6.48
CA GLY A 103 5.94 -7.82 7.37
C GLY A 103 5.39 -6.43 7.08
N TRP A 104 4.41 -6.03 7.90
CA TRP A 104 3.85 -4.68 7.95
C TRP A 104 2.98 -4.32 6.74
N TYR A 105 2.47 -3.09 6.75
CA TYR A 105 1.45 -2.65 5.81
C TYR A 105 1.98 -1.60 4.82
N ALA A 106 1.55 -1.73 3.57
CA ALA A 106 1.76 -0.77 2.51
C ALA A 106 0.45 -0.01 2.24
N PRO A 107 0.49 1.32 2.02
CA PRO A 107 -0.68 2.05 1.54
C PRO A 107 -1.10 1.52 0.18
N ALA A 108 -2.42 1.47 -0.01
CA ALA A 108 -3.03 0.92 -1.20
C ALA A 108 -4.20 1.79 -1.67
N ILE A 109 -4.53 1.68 -2.94
CA ILE A 109 -5.62 2.42 -3.57
C ILE A 109 -6.32 1.56 -4.62
N TRP A 110 -7.63 1.72 -4.73
CA TRP A 110 -8.43 1.16 -5.82
C TRP A 110 -8.43 2.10 -7.01
N ILE A 111 -8.05 1.59 -8.18
CA ILE A 111 -8.07 2.30 -9.46
C ILE A 111 -8.52 1.32 -10.53
N GLN A 112 -9.59 1.67 -11.27
CA GLN A 112 -10.12 0.87 -12.38
C GLN A 112 -10.30 -0.63 -12.05
N GLY A 113 -10.81 -0.93 -10.85
CA GLY A 113 -11.08 -2.31 -10.41
C GLY A 113 -9.83 -3.12 -10.05
N LYS A 114 -8.65 -2.50 -9.95
CA LYS A 114 -7.42 -3.12 -9.43
C LYS A 114 -6.95 -2.41 -8.16
N ILE A 115 -6.18 -3.11 -7.34
CA ILE A 115 -5.57 -2.55 -6.13
C ILE A 115 -4.12 -2.22 -6.45
N TYR A 116 -3.70 -0.99 -6.21
CA TYR A 116 -2.31 -0.58 -6.34
C TYR A 116 -1.73 -0.28 -4.97
N PHE A 117 -0.58 -0.84 -4.65
CA PHE A 117 0.13 -0.56 -3.41
C PHE A 117 1.61 -0.30 -3.70
N TYR A 118 2.24 0.56 -2.90
CA TYR A 118 3.67 0.80 -3.04
C TYR A 118 4.46 0.17 -1.90
N ALA A 119 5.54 -0.52 -2.26
CA ALA A 119 6.38 -1.25 -1.32
C ALA A 119 7.85 -1.21 -1.75
N GLN A 120 8.73 -1.73 -0.90
CA GLN A 120 10.11 -1.98 -1.28
C GLN A 120 10.14 -2.92 -2.50
N PRO A 121 11.00 -2.64 -3.50
CA PRO A 121 11.11 -3.51 -4.65
C PRO A 121 11.69 -4.87 -4.22
N VAL A 122 11.19 -5.95 -4.81
CA VAL A 122 11.62 -7.32 -4.50
C VAL A 122 11.97 -8.11 -5.76
N GLY A 123 12.87 -9.08 -5.62
CA GLY A 123 13.28 -9.97 -6.70
C GLY A 123 13.95 -9.20 -7.85
N SER A 124 13.51 -9.46 -9.09
CA SER A 124 14.07 -8.80 -10.27
C SER A 124 13.89 -7.27 -10.25
N VAL A 125 12.85 -6.76 -9.57
CA VAL A 125 12.59 -5.31 -9.46
C VAL A 125 13.59 -4.66 -8.52
N ALA A 126 14.04 -5.36 -7.48
CA ALA A 126 15.09 -4.86 -6.59
C ALA A 126 16.39 -4.68 -7.37
N ALA A 127 16.76 -5.68 -8.19
CA ALA A 127 17.98 -5.64 -9.00
C ALA A 127 17.99 -4.48 -10.02
N SER A 128 16.85 -4.21 -10.68
CA SER A 128 16.73 -3.09 -11.62
C SER A 128 16.74 -1.73 -10.92
N THR A 129 16.22 -1.64 -9.69
CA THR A 129 16.19 -0.40 -8.92
C THR A 129 17.57 -0.04 -8.33
N THR A 130 18.42 -1.04 -8.08
CA THR A 130 19.77 -0.84 -7.49
C THR A 130 20.87 -0.46 -8.47
N GLN A 131 20.64 -0.51 -9.79
CA GLN A 131 21.69 -0.18 -10.74
C GLN A 131 22.06 1.30 -10.58
N PRO A 132 23.27 1.63 -10.06
CA PRO A 132 23.74 3.00 -10.08
C PRO A 132 24.03 3.36 -11.53
N ALA A 133 23.73 4.61 -11.92
CA ALA A 133 24.21 5.14 -13.20
C ALA A 133 25.75 5.02 -13.32
N ASP A 134 26.46 5.07 -12.18
CA ASP A 134 27.90 4.89 -12.08
C ASP A 134 28.26 3.63 -11.26
N ALA A 135 28.09 2.45 -11.85
CA ALA A 135 28.50 1.18 -11.26
C ALA A 135 30.03 0.96 -11.31
N THR A 136 30.83 2.00 -11.13
CA THR A 136 32.27 1.86 -10.96
C THR A 136 32.64 2.04 -9.49
N LYS A 137 33.25 1.00 -8.90
CA LYS A 137 34.23 1.04 -7.78
C LYS A 137 33.85 0.62 -6.36
N LEU A 138 32.72 -0.03 -6.07
CA LEU A 138 32.52 -0.61 -4.73
C LEU A 138 32.02 -2.05 -4.82
N GLY A 139 32.94 -2.98 -5.13
CA GLY A 139 32.72 -4.42 -4.96
C GLY A 139 32.95 -4.84 -3.49
N GLY A 140 32.44 -6.03 -3.12
CA GLY A 140 32.56 -6.56 -1.75
C GLY A 140 31.47 -6.09 -0.78
N ASP A 141 31.59 -6.43 0.49
CA ASP A 141 30.56 -6.22 1.53
C ASP A 141 30.06 -4.76 1.64
N VAL A 142 30.95 -3.80 1.36
CA VAL A 142 30.63 -2.36 1.34
C VAL A 142 29.66 -2.01 0.20
N GLY A 143 29.87 -2.58 -0.99
CA GLY A 143 28.96 -2.42 -2.13
C GLY A 143 27.57 -3.01 -1.85
N THR A 144 27.54 -4.18 -1.23
CA THR A 144 26.31 -4.88 -0.84
C THR A 144 25.51 -4.07 0.19
N ALA A 145 26.20 -3.47 1.17
CA ALA A 145 25.57 -2.62 2.19
C ALA A 145 24.99 -1.32 1.61
N ILE A 146 25.69 -0.68 0.66
CA ILE A 146 25.21 0.54 0.00
C ILE A 146 24.00 0.25 -0.89
N ALA A 147 24.04 -0.83 -1.67
CA ALA A 147 22.90 -1.26 -2.49
C ALA A 147 21.68 -1.59 -1.62
N ALA A 148 21.88 -2.29 -0.49
CA ALA A 148 20.83 -2.56 0.48
C ALA A 148 20.26 -1.28 1.10
N SER A 149 21.12 -0.30 1.43
CA SER A 149 20.71 1.01 1.97
C SER A 149 19.88 1.83 0.96
N GLY A 150 20.24 1.79 -0.33
CA GLY A 150 19.47 2.41 -1.41
C GLY A 150 18.08 1.79 -1.56
N LEU A 151 18.00 0.46 -1.54
CA LEU A 151 16.74 -0.29 -1.60
C LEU A 151 15.81 -0.01 -0.43
N VAL A 152 16.37 0.27 0.75
CA VAL A 152 15.57 0.51 1.95
C VAL A 152 14.65 1.71 1.77
N ASN A 153 15.10 2.73 1.04
CA ASN A 153 14.32 3.93 0.74
C ASN A 153 13.53 3.85 -0.57
N ALA A 154 13.90 2.94 -1.47
CA ALA A 154 13.20 2.78 -2.75
C ALA A 154 11.77 2.27 -2.54
N ARG A 155 10.80 2.93 -3.16
CA ARG A 155 9.41 2.45 -3.25
C ARG A 155 9.00 2.41 -4.70
N VAL A 156 8.30 1.36 -5.08
CA VAL A 156 7.73 1.18 -6.42
C VAL A 156 6.31 0.65 -6.31
N TYR A 157 5.49 0.88 -7.33
CA TYR A 157 4.11 0.39 -7.35
C TYR A 157 4.02 -1.06 -7.81
N TYR A 158 3.07 -1.75 -7.20
CA TYR A 158 2.61 -3.07 -7.58
C TYR A 158 1.10 -3.05 -7.78
N GLU A 159 0.64 -3.72 -8.83
CA GLU A 159 -0.76 -3.99 -9.09
C GLU A 159 -1.10 -5.36 -8.48
N LEU A 160 -2.10 -5.39 -7.61
CA LEU A 160 -2.73 -6.59 -7.08
C LEU A 160 -4.06 -6.78 -7.82
N ASN A 161 -4.17 -7.90 -8.53
CA ASN A 161 -5.42 -8.31 -9.13
C ASN A 161 -6.35 -8.88 -8.04
N PRO A 162 -7.52 -8.26 -7.78
CA PRO A 162 -8.44 -8.70 -6.73
C PRO A 162 -9.06 -10.08 -6.95
N GLU A 163 -9.17 -10.53 -8.20
CA GLU A 163 -9.78 -11.81 -8.54
C GLU A 163 -8.82 -12.97 -8.34
N THR A 164 -7.56 -12.78 -8.75
CA THR A 164 -6.55 -13.86 -8.76
C THR A 164 -5.57 -13.77 -7.60
N GLY A 165 -5.49 -12.63 -6.92
CA GLY A 165 -4.47 -12.33 -5.92
C GLY A 165 -3.06 -12.18 -6.50
N LYS A 166 -2.92 -12.19 -7.84
CA LYS A 166 -1.62 -12.05 -8.51
C LYS A 166 -1.13 -10.62 -8.41
N VAL A 167 0.15 -10.48 -8.08
CA VAL A 167 0.83 -9.18 -8.02
C VAL A 167 1.75 -9.01 -9.23
N GLU A 168 1.66 -7.86 -9.88
CA GLU A 168 2.51 -7.45 -11.00
C GLU A 168 3.21 -6.13 -10.69
N PHE A 169 4.43 -5.96 -11.20
CA PHE A 169 5.17 -4.71 -11.04
C PHE A 169 4.63 -3.65 -12.01
N VAL A 170 4.40 -2.44 -11.51
CA VAL A 170 3.98 -1.29 -12.30
C VAL A 170 5.21 -0.50 -12.73
N GLY A 171 5.95 -1.08 -13.68
CA GLY A 171 7.05 -0.41 -14.37
C GLY A 171 6.56 0.37 -15.60
N LYS A 172 7.50 0.87 -16.40
CA LYS A 172 7.26 1.67 -17.60
C LYS A 172 6.27 0.99 -18.55
N ASP A 173 6.53 -0.26 -18.92
CA ASP A 173 5.67 -0.99 -19.87
C ASP A 173 4.21 -1.08 -19.41
N LYS A 174 3.99 -1.34 -18.12
CA LYS A 174 2.64 -1.41 -17.54
C LYS A 174 2.00 -0.02 -17.51
N MET A 175 2.74 1.02 -17.15
CA MET A 175 2.24 2.40 -17.17
C MET A 175 1.87 2.85 -18.59
N LEU A 176 2.65 2.49 -19.61
CA LEU A 176 2.28 2.78 -21.01
C LEU A 176 0.96 2.12 -21.39
N GLN A 177 0.71 0.89 -20.93
CA GLN A 177 -0.57 0.20 -21.16
C GLN A 177 -1.74 0.87 -20.42
N LEU A 178 -1.52 1.31 -19.18
CA LEU A 178 -2.54 1.99 -18.36
C LEU A 178 -2.91 3.37 -18.93
N LEU A 179 -1.92 4.11 -19.43
CA LEU A 179 -2.09 5.46 -19.96
C LEU A 179 -2.42 5.51 -21.46
N LYS A 180 -2.59 4.36 -22.13
CA LYS A 180 -2.79 4.29 -23.60
C LYS A 180 -3.98 5.13 -24.11
N ASN A 181 -5.00 5.31 -23.28
CA ASN A 181 -6.20 6.08 -23.60
C ASN A 181 -6.14 7.54 -23.10
N GLU A 182 -5.03 7.94 -22.47
CA GLU A 182 -4.80 9.25 -21.87
C GLU A 182 -3.54 9.89 -22.49
N PRO A 183 -3.60 10.36 -23.75
CA PRO A 183 -2.42 10.73 -24.54
C PRO A 183 -1.60 11.85 -23.91
N GLU A 184 -2.24 12.81 -23.23
CA GLU A 184 -1.54 13.89 -22.53
C GLU A 184 -0.71 13.35 -21.34
N LEU A 185 -1.30 12.49 -20.51
CA LEU A 185 -0.60 11.86 -19.39
C LEU A 185 0.49 10.91 -19.87
N LEU A 186 0.24 10.16 -20.95
CA LEU A 186 1.21 9.27 -21.57
C LEU A 186 2.44 10.03 -22.05
N ASN A 187 2.24 11.13 -22.78
CA ASN A 187 3.33 11.96 -23.29
C ASN A 187 4.16 12.58 -22.16
N ALA A 188 3.51 13.03 -21.09
CA ALA A 188 4.21 13.52 -19.90
C ALA A 188 5.01 12.41 -19.20
N PHE A 189 4.41 11.22 -19.01
CA PHE A 189 5.09 10.08 -18.39
C PHE A 189 6.29 9.58 -19.20
N LEU A 190 6.24 9.67 -20.53
CA LEU A 190 7.37 9.28 -21.39
C LEU A 190 8.64 10.13 -21.16
N GLN A 191 8.50 11.34 -20.61
CA GLN A 191 9.64 12.21 -20.25
C GLN A 191 10.27 11.85 -18.90
N GLU A 192 9.63 10.98 -18.11
CA GLU A 192 10.12 10.57 -16.80
C GLU A 192 11.27 9.56 -16.93
N SER A 193 12.29 9.73 -16.08
CA SER A 193 13.47 8.86 -16.02
C SER A 193 13.43 7.83 -14.89
N SER A 194 12.41 7.88 -14.03
CA SER A 194 12.32 7.07 -12.81
C SER A 194 10.98 6.35 -12.70
N GLU A 195 11.02 5.08 -12.28
CA GLU A 195 9.84 4.26 -11.96
C GLU A 195 9.50 4.29 -10.46
N SER A 196 10.07 5.25 -9.71
CA SER A 196 9.79 5.39 -8.28
C SER A 196 8.30 5.61 -8.03
N ALA A 197 7.80 5.18 -6.87
CA ALA A 197 6.42 5.38 -6.49
C ALA A 197 6.03 6.87 -6.44
N GLU A 198 6.98 7.78 -6.18
CA GLU A 198 6.69 9.21 -6.24
C GLU A 198 6.36 9.66 -7.67
N VAL A 199 7.13 9.22 -8.66
CA VAL A 199 6.92 9.58 -10.06
C VAL A 199 5.70 8.84 -10.62
N THR A 200 5.70 7.51 -10.57
CA THR A 200 4.62 6.67 -11.07
C THR A 200 3.28 7.02 -10.42
N GLY A 201 3.28 7.37 -9.13
CA GLY A 201 2.08 7.75 -8.38
C GLY A 201 1.39 8.99 -8.92
N LYS A 202 2.13 9.99 -9.41
CA LYS A 202 1.55 11.22 -10.00
C LYS A 202 0.61 10.92 -11.15
N TYR A 203 0.97 9.95 -11.98
CA TYR A 203 0.21 9.53 -13.16
C TYR A 203 -0.87 8.51 -12.80
N LEU A 204 -0.51 7.51 -12.00
CA LEU A 204 -1.43 6.45 -11.60
C LEU A 204 -2.67 7.02 -10.88
N LEU A 205 -2.48 7.99 -9.97
CA LEU A 205 -3.59 8.61 -9.23
C LEU A 205 -4.54 9.44 -10.11
N ARG A 206 -4.13 9.84 -11.32
CA ARG A 206 -4.99 10.54 -12.28
C ARG A 206 -5.99 9.62 -12.97
N LEU A 207 -5.81 8.30 -12.86
CA LEU A 207 -6.70 7.28 -13.41
C LEU A 207 -7.82 6.87 -12.43
N LYS A 208 -7.85 7.45 -11.22
CA LYS A 208 -8.80 7.11 -10.17
C LYS A 208 -10.22 7.54 -10.52
#